data_AF-A0A1T1I983-F1
#
_entry.id   AF-A0A1T1I983-F1
#
_cell.length_a   1.000
_cell.length_b   1.000
_cell.length_c   1.000
_cell.angle_alpha   90.00
_cell.angle_beta   90.00
_cell.angle_gamma   90.00
#
_symmetry.space_group_name_H-M   'P 1'
#
loop_
_entity.id
_entity.type
_entity.pdbx_description
1 polymer ?
#
loop_
_entity_poly.entity_id
_entity_poly.type
_entity_poly.pdbx_seq_one_letter_code
_entity_poly.pdbx_strand_id
1 'polypeptide(L)'
;MIIMDKLSQKEEIFLNLYTKHKHNETSESIKKTHGHLINDKMNFQSVVELGSNFMFMFGKTNGQEMYDFIQKNKVTFSDNVFKSIYSTLFKKDIEVNVDFKKIKENVFDNFDLVSGQAATFLKEVGCTDKQVKYFNQNITKFKDMAETLVHDYFYYTKQPIQPELLEGKHLKTIFTEMGNGYDNIKLVFTDTEKLNDWRYDHNLLINPCKAILTHGNTSVDLVNNLGGGYEISTLIKDKAFFEKIKNEHMSYEPATRLYQSMLETIKADEEPTKKNKSTITKP
;
A
#
# COMPACT_ATOMS: atom_id res chain seq x y z
N MET A 1 4.38 21.50 11.40
CA MET A 1 4.57 21.78 9.96
C MET A 1 5.98 21.37 9.60
N ILE A 2 6.19 20.12 9.19
CA ILE A 2 7.49 19.66 8.70
C ILE A 2 7.44 19.80 7.19
N ILE A 3 8.41 20.52 6.65
CA ILE A 3 8.60 20.72 5.23
C ILE A 3 9.03 19.36 4.69
N MET A 4 8.14 18.63 4.00
CA MET A 4 8.61 17.65 3.02
C MET A 4 9.53 18.45 2.10
N ASP A 5 10.82 18.11 2.06
CA ASP A 5 11.78 18.80 1.21
C ASP A 5 11.25 18.76 -0.22
N LYS A 6 10.74 19.92 -0.68
CA LYS A 6 10.17 20.04 -2.02
C LYS A 6 11.23 19.58 -3.00
N LEU A 7 10.84 18.67 -3.88
CA LEU A 7 11.69 18.25 -4.97
C LEU A 7 12.07 19.50 -5.77
N SER A 8 13.35 19.64 -6.06
CA SER A 8 13.80 20.57 -7.07
C SER A 8 13.19 20.18 -8.41
N GLN A 9 13.00 21.15 -9.30
CA GLN A 9 12.50 20.91 -10.65
C GLN A 9 13.29 19.82 -11.40
N LYS A 10 14.60 19.72 -11.14
CA LYS A 10 15.45 18.68 -11.75
C LYS A 10 15.15 17.29 -11.19
N GLU A 11 14.90 17.18 -9.90
CA GLU A 11 14.46 15.93 -9.27
C GLU A 11 13.09 15.51 -9.79
N GLU A 12 12.14 16.45 -9.96
CA GLU A 12 10.82 16.15 -10.54
C GLU A 12 10.92 15.62 -11.98
N ILE A 13 11.74 16.25 -12.82
CA ILE A 13 11.98 15.79 -14.20
C ILE A 13 12.59 14.39 -14.20
N PHE A 14 13.61 14.15 -13.37
CA PHE A 14 14.23 12.83 -13.24
C PHE A 14 13.23 11.77 -12.78
N LEU A 15 12.45 12.08 -11.74
CA LEU A 15 11.45 11.17 -11.18
C LEU A 15 10.38 10.80 -12.21
N ASN A 16 9.91 11.76 -13.00
CA ASN A 16 8.95 11.51 -14.08
C ASN A 16 9.54 10.60 -15.16
N LEU A 17 10.79 10.85 -15.59
CA LEU A 17 11.47 10.00 -16.57
C LEU A 17 11.67 8.58 -16.04
N TYR A 18 12.08 8.45 -14.78
CA TYR A 18 12.32 7.17 -14.15
C TYR A 18 11.01 6.39 -13.92
N THR A 19 9.96 7.06 -13.48
CA THR A 19 8.62 6.48 -13.32
C THR A 19 8.11 5.91 -14.65
N LYS A 20 8.23 6.70 -15.72
CA LYS A 20 7.85 6.26 -17.07
C LYS A 20 8.70 5.07 -17.55
N HIS A 21 10.00 5.09 -17.29
CA HIS A 21 10.88 3.99 -17.63
C HIS A 21 10.46 2.70 -16.90
N LYS A 22 10.26 2.79 -15.58
CA LYS A 22 9.84 1.65 -14.77
C LYS A 22 8.47 1.13 -15.16
N HIS A 23 7.53 2.02 -15.47
CA HIS A 23 6.20 1.64 -15.98
C HIS A 23 6.33 0.77 -17.22
N ASN A 24 7.12 1.21 -18.20
CA ASN A 24 7.34 0.47 -19.43
C ASN A 24 8.00 -0.90 -19.17
N GLU A 25 9.06 -0.95 -18.36
CA GLU A 25 9.74 -2.20 -18.03
C GLU A 25 8.80 -3.19 -17.33
N THR A 26 8.03 -2.69 -16.36
CA THR A 26 7.05 -3.48 -15.60
C THR A 26 5.95 -4.02 -16.52
N SER A 27 5.40 -3.14 -17.37
CA SER A 27 4.39 -3.50 -18.37
C SER A 27 4.89 -4.61 -19.29
N GLU A 28 6.09 -4.48 -19.85
CA GLU A 28 6.65 -5.49 -20.76
C GLU A 28 6.94 -6.80 -20.03
N SER A 29 7.45 -6.74 -18.81
CA SER A 29 7.65 -7.93 -17.98
C SER A 29 6.34 -8.67 -17.72
N ILE A 30 5.26 -7.96 -17.38
CA ILE A 30 3.94 -8.56 -17.13
C ILE A 30 3.33 -9.12 -18.40
N LYS A 31 3.39 -8.41 -19.53
CA LYS A 31 2.93 -8.94 -20.82
C LYS A 31 3.66 -10.23 -21.20
N LYS A 32 4.96 -10.31 -20.91
CA LYS A 32 5.78 -11.50 -21.18
C LYS A 32 5.46 -12.67 -20.26
N THR A 33 5.34 -12.42 -18.96
CA THR A 33 5.23 -13.48 -17.93
C THR A 33 3.78 -13.87 -17.62
N HIS A 34 2.87 -12.90 -17.69
CA HIS A 34 1.46 -13.01 -17.32
C HIS A 34 0.52 -12.61 -18.47
N GLY A 35 1.02 -12.51 -19.70
CA GLY A 35 0.20 -12.13 -20.86
C GLY A 35 -1.00 -13.04 -21.10
N HIS A 36 -0.95 -14.29 -20.64
CA HIS A 36 -2.09 -15.22 -20.67
C HIS A 36 -3.29 -14.75 -19.82
N LEU A 37 -3.06 -13.90 -18.82
CA LEU A 37 -4.13 -13.27 -18.03
C LEU A 37 -4.81 -12.11 -18.80
N ILE A 38 -4.14 -11.54 -19.79
CA ILE A 38 -4.63 -10.41 -20.60
C ILE A 38 -5.46 -10.98 -21.76
N ASN A 39 -6.78 -10.87 -21.65
CA ASN A 39 -7.69 -11.31 -22.69
C ASN A 39 -8.99 -10.49 -22.69
N ASP A 40 -9.80 -10.66 -23.73
CA ASP A 40 -11.09 -10.01 -23.94
C ASP A 40 -12.17 -10.41 -22.91
N LYS A 41 -11.91 -11.43 -22.08
CA LYS A 41 -12.84 -11.99 -21.08
C LYS A 41 -12.42 -11.71 -19.64
N MET A 42 -11.49 -10.77 -19.39
CA MET A 42 -11.11 -10.40 -18.04
C MET A 42 -12.34 -9.94 -17.23
N ASN A 43 -12.61 -10.61 -16.12
CA ASN A 43 -13.65 -10.17 -15.18
C ASN A 43 -13.07 -9.16 -14.17
N PHE A 44 -13.91 -8.56 -13.33
CA PHE A 44 -13.45 -7.55 -12.35
C PHE A 44 -12.38 -8.07 -11.38
N GLN A 45 -12.46 -9.34 -10.97
CA GLN A 45 -11.47 -9.95 -10.10
C GLN A 45 -10.12 -10.12 -10.80
N SER A 46 -10.12 -10.57 -12.06
CA SER A 46 -8.90 -10.69 -12.88
C SER A 46 -8.26 -9.33 -13.16
N VAL A 47 -9.06 -8.26 -13.26
CA VAL A 47 -8.55 -6.89 -13.39
C VAL A 47 -7.87 -6.43 -12.10
N VAL A 48 -8.45 -6.74 -10.93
CA VAL A 48 -7.79 -6.49 -9.63
C VAL A 48 -6.49 -7.27 -9.53
N GLU A 49 -6.50 -8.56 -9.86
CA GLU A 49 -5.30 -9.42 -9.87
C GLU A 49 -4.18 -8.84 -10.74
N LEU A 50 -4.52 -8.45 -11.98
CA LEU A 50 -3.55 -7.89 -12.91
C LEU A 50 -2.98 -6.54 -12.42
N GLY A 51 -3.83 -5.68 -11.87
CA GLY A 51 -3.42 -4.41 -11.28
C GLY A 51 -2.49 -4.60 -10.07
N SER A 52 -2.86 -5.51 -9.17
CA SER A 52 -2.05 -5.89 -7.99
C SER A 52 -0.69 -6.50 -8.37
N ASN A 53 -0.66 -7.35 -9.39
CA ASN A 53 0.58 -7.88 -9.94
C ASN A 53 1.48 -6.79 -10.53
N PHE A 54 0.88 -5.79 -11.20
CA PHE A 54 1.60 -4.60 -11.66
C PHE A 54 2.21 -3.84 -10.49
N MET A 55 1.41 -3.54 -9.46
CA MET A 55 1.90 -2.83 -8.28
C MET A 55 3.09 -3.57 -7.65
N PHE A 56 2.99 -4.90 -7.48
CA PHE A 56 4.07 -5.72 -6.93
C PHE A 56 5.36 -5.66 -7.75
N MET A 57 5.26 -5.86 -9.07
CA MET A 57 6.43 -5.85 -9.96
C MET A 57 7.06 -4.46 -10.09
N PHE A 58 6.23 -3.40 -10.08
CA PHE A 58 6.68 -2.02 -10.09
C PHE A 58 7.45 -1.66 -8.81
N GLY A 59 6.99 -2.20 -7.69
CA GLY A 59 7.56 -1.99 -6.37
C GLY A 59 8.87 -2.69 -6.06
N LYS A 60 9.15 -3.80 -6.75
CA LYS A 60 10.28 -4.69 -6.48
C LYS A 60 11.64 -4.13 -6.95
N THR A 61 11.73 -2.85 -7.28
CA THR A 61 12.95 -2.21 -7.78
C THR A 61 14.08 -2.32 -6.75
N ASN A 62 15.25 -2.76 -7.20
CA ASN A 62 16.47 -2.75 -6.40
C ASN A 62 17.40 -1.58 -6.80
N GLY A 63 18.37 -1.27 -5.94
CA GLY A 63 19.32 -0.18 -6.21
C GLY A 63 20.14 -0.36 -7.50
N GLN A 64 20.33 -1.61 -7.95
CA GLN A 64 21.05 -1.92 -9.19
C GLN A 64 20.27 -1.48 -10.43
N GLU A 65 18.96 -1.75 -10.48
CA GLU A 65 18.09 -1.35 -11.60
C GLU A 65 18.06 0.18 -11.77
N MET A 66 18.02 0.92 -10.66
CA MET A 66 18.09 2.38 -10.71
C MET A 66 19.47 2.88 -11.17
N TYR A 67 20.54 2.23 -10.72
CA TYR A 67 21.90 2.53 -11.19
C TYR A 67 22.03 2.29 -12.69
N ASP A 68 21.50 1.17 -13.20
CA ASP A 68 21.54 0.83 -14.62
C ASP A 68 20.75 1.85 -15.45
N PHE A 69 19.59 2.32 -14.96
CA PHE A 69 18.85 3.42 -15.57
C PHE A 69 19.67 4.71 -15.65
N ILE A 70 20.32 5.09 -14.54
CA ILE A 70 21.17 6.28 -14.45
C ILE A 70 22.30 6.21 -15.47
N GLN A 71 23.00 5.08 -15.56
CA GLN A 71 24.10 4.86 -16.51
C GLN A 71 23.61 4.90 -17.95
N LYS A 72 22.51 4.21 -18.26
CA LYS A 72 21.93 4.14 -19.60
C LYS A 72 21.42 5.50 -20.12
N ASN A 73 20.89 6.33 -19.23
CA ASN A 73 20.34 7.65 -19.57
C ASN A 73 21.31 8.80 -19.31
N LYS A 74 22.57 8.50 -18.95
CA LYS A 74 23.64 9.46 -18.68
C LYS A 74 23.24 10.55 -17.66
N VAL A 75 22.68 10.14 -16.53
CA VAL A 75 22.40 11.05 -15.41
C VAL A 75 23.66 11.15 -14.52
N THR A 76 24.10 12.35 -14.17
CA THR A 76 25.33 12.59 -13.38
C THR A 76 25.06 13.19 -11.99
N PHE A 77 25.82 12.76 -10.98
CA PHE A 77 25.78 13.26 -9.59
C PHE A 77 27.13 13.91 -9.26
N SER A 78 27.17 15.08 -8.60
CA SER A 78 28.43 15.74 -8.23
C SER A 78 28.31 16.58 -6.96
N ASP A 79 29.31 16.44 -6.09
CA ASP A 79 29.54 17.30 -4.92
C ASP A 79 30.74 18.25 -5.12
N ASN A 80 31.23 18.47 -6.36
CA ASN A 80 32.52 19.13 -6.62
C ASN A 80 32.51 20.18 -7.76
N VAL A 81 33.03 21.38 -7.48
CA VAL A 81 33.01 22.59 -8.33
C VAL A 81 33.82 22.47 -9.64
N PHE A 82 34.90 21.67 -9.69
CA PHE A 82 35.77 21.60 -10.89
C PHE A 82 35.27 20.63 -11.98
N LYS A 83 34.42 19.66 -11.63
CA LYS A 83 33.89 18.67 -12.59
C LYS A 83 32.68 19.19 -13.38
N SER A 84 31.94 20.18 -12.86
CA SER A 84 30.79 20.80 -13.56
C SER A 84 31.21 21.62 -14.79
N ILE A 85 32.46 22.11 -14.80
CA ILE A 85 33.06 22.83 -15.94
C ILE A 85 33.38 21.86 -17.11
N TYR A 86 33.67 20.58 -16.83
CA TYR A 86 33.96 19.58 -17.87
C TYR A 86 32.72 19.15 -18.66
N SER A 87 31.57 19.00 -17.99
CA SER A 87 30.26 18.75 -18.64
C SER A 87 29.82 19.91 -19.55
N THR A 88 30.39 21.11 -19.33
CA THR A 88 30.09 22.34 -20.07
C THR A 88 30.81 22.45 -21.42
N LEU A 89 31.86 21.67 -21.67
CA LEU A 89 32.61 21.68 -22.95
C LEU A 89 32.16 20.61 -23.97
N PHE A 90 31.46 19.53 -23.57
CA PHE A 90 31.33 18.31 -24.40
C PHE A 90 29.90 17.77 -24.69
N LYS A 91 28.80 18.47 -24.33
CA LYS A 91 27.36 18.16 -24.62
C LYS A 91 26.77 16.84 -24.08
N LYS A 92 25.81 16.80 -23.17
CA LYS A 92 25.52 17.51 -21.91
C LYS A 92 24.53 16.59 -21.18
N ASP A 93 24.85 16.19 -19.96
CA ASP A 93 24.08 15.25 -19.14
C ASP A 93 23.11 15.99 -18.20
N ILE A 94 22.02 15.33 -17.78
CA ILE A 94 21.15 15.86 -16.72
C ILE A 94 21.85 15.59 -15.38
N GLU A 95 22.33 16.67 -14.76
CA GLU A 95 22.94 16.62 -13.44
C GLU A 95 21.87 16.80 -12.37
N VAL A 96 21.58 15.73 -11.63
CA VAL A 96 20.64 15.75 -10.51
C VAL A 96 21.31 15.08 -9.33
N ASN A 97 21.46 15.82 -8.22
CA ASN A 97 21.80 15.20 -6.96
C ASN A 97 20.53 14.56 -6.42
N VAL A 98 20.38 13.26 -6.67
CA VAL A 98 19.23 12.48 -6.19
C VAL A 98 19.61 11.53 -5.08
N ASP A 99 18.96 11.69 -3.95
CA ASP A 99 18.99 10.71 -2.88
C ASP A 99 18.13 9.49 -3.30
N PHE A 100 18.74 8.30 -3.40
CA PHE A 100 18.03 7.05 -3.69
C PHE A 100 16.88 6.81 -2.71
N LYS A 101 17.08 7.15 -1.43
CA LYS A 101 16.04 7.04 -0.42
C LYS A 101 14.86 7.94 -0.76
N LYS A 102 15.13 9.18 -1.18
CA LYS A 102 14.10 10.14 -1.62
C LYS A 102 13.37 9.64 -2.87
N ILE A 103 14.05 9.01 -3.83
CA ILE A 103 13.36 8.40 -5.00
C ILE A 103 12.49 7.23 -4.57
N LYS A 104 13.03 6.33 -3.74
CA LYS A 104 12.29 5.17 -3.25
C LYS A 104 10.99 5.62 -2.57
N GLU A 105 11.09 6.61 -1.69
CA GLU A 105 9.95 7.18 -0.97
C GLU A 105 8.92 7.86 -1.89
N ASN A 106 9.36 8.56 -2.94
CA ASN A 106 8.45 9.32 -3.80
C ASN A 106 7.89 8.52 -4.99
N VAL A 107 8.48 7.37 -5.35
CA VAL A 107 8.08 6.55 -6.52
C VAL A 107 7.61 5.17 -6.11
N PHE A 108 8.42 4.42 -5.38
CA PHE A 108 8.14 3.00 -5.11
C PHE A 108 7.28 2.80 -3.88
N ASP A 109 7.50 3.62 -2.85
CA ASP A 109 6.77 3.57 -1.60
C ASP A 109 5.53 4.50 -1.63
N ASN A 110 5.34 5.26 -2.72
CA ASN A 110 4.17 6.13 -2.91
C ASN A 110 2.98 5.32 -3.46
N PHE A 111 2.05 4.95 -2.58
CA PHE A 111 0.93 4.08 -2.91
C PHE A 111 0.01 4.64 -4.01
N ASP A 112 -0.26 5.96 -3.99
CA ASP A 112 -1.13 6.62 -4.97
C ASP A 112 -0.47 6.67 -6.36
N LEU A 113 0.85 6.89 -6.42
CA LEU A 113 1.60 6.85 -7.67
C LEU A 113 1.59 5.42 -8.25
N VAL A 114 1.91 4.41 -7.43
CA VAL A 114 2.00 3.01 -7.88
C VAL A 114 0.64 2.50 -8.37
N SER A 115 -0.44 2.78 -7.64
CA SER A 115 -1.80 2.43 -8.07
C SER A 115 -2.24 3.20 -9.32
N GLY A 116 -1.83 4.46 -9.48
CA GLY A 116 -2.04 5.24 -10.70
C GLY A 116 -1.32 4.66 -11.93
N GLN A 117 -0.08 4.18 -11.78
CA GLN A 117 0.64 3.47 -12.84
C GLN A 117 -0.06 2.15 -13.19
N ALA A 118 -0.51 1.39 -12.19
CA ALA A 118 -1.30 0.17 -12.42
C ALA A 118 -2.60 0.44 -13.20
N ALA A 119 -3.36 1.48 -12.82
CA ALA A 119 -4.57 1.90 -13.53
C ALA A 119 -4.27 2.33 -14.98
N THR A 120 -3.12 2.96 -15.22
CA THR A 120 -2.66 3.34 -16.56
C THR A 120 -2.35 2.11 -17.40
N PHE A 121 -1.62 1.15 -16.83
CA PHE A 121 -1.33 -0.12 -17.47
C PHE A 121 -2.60 -0.90 -17.82
N LEU A 122 -3.59 -0.96 -16.92
CA LEU A 122 -4.86 -1.64 -17.17
C LEU A 122 -5.58 -1.07 -18.41
N LYS A 123 -5.54 0.26 -18.61
CA LYS A 123 -6.07 0.90 -19.83
C LYS A 123 -5.27 0.51 -21.07
N GLU A 124 -3.95 0.51 -20.98
CA GLU A 124 -3.04 0.17 -22.10
C GLU A 124 -3.25 -1.26 -22.61
N VAL A 125 -3.61 -2.20 -21.72
CA VAL A 125 -3.90 -3.60 -22.08
C VAL A 125 -5.36 -3.84 -22.48
N GLY A 126 -6.16 -2.78 -22.62
CA GLY A 126 -7.52 -2.86 -23.16
C GLY A 126 -8.62 -3.08 -22.12
N CYS A 127 -8.38 -2.88 -20.83
CA CYS A 127 -9.47 -2.88 -19.85
C CYS A 127 -10.43 -1.71 -20.09
N THR A 128 -11.72 -1.99 -20.02
CA THR A 128 -12.79 -0.98 -20.13
C THR A 128 -12.76 0.01 -18.97
N ASP A 129 -13.33 1.20 -19.18
CA ASP A 129 -13.45 2.23 -18.13
C ASP A 129 -14.19 1.71 -16.89
N LYS A 130 -15.18 0.82 -17.06
CA LYS A 130 -15.91 0.20 -15.95
C LYS A 130 -14.99 -0.69 -15.11
N GLN A 131 -14.12 -1.47 -15.74
CA GLN A 131 -13.15 -2.33 -15.07
C GLN A 131 -12.08 -1.52 -14.34
N VAL A 132 -11.54 -0.48 -14.98
CA VAL A 132 -10.55 0.40 -14.35
C VAL A 132 -11.17 1.19 -13.19
N LYS A 133 -12.42 1.63 -13.32
CA LYS A 133 -13.17 2.25 -12.22
C LYS A 133 -13.37 1.29 -11.05
N TYR A 134 -13.67 0.02 -11.31
CA TYR A 134 -13.77 -1.00 -10.26
C TYR A 134 -12.44 -1.16 -9.52
N PHE A 135 -11.33 -1.30 -10.25
CA PHE A 135 -9.99 -1.37 -9.67
C PHE A 135 -9.70 -0.18 -8.76
N ASN A 136 -9.90 1.05 -9.26
CA ASN A 136 -9.66 2.26 -8.47
C ASN A 136 -10.53 2.32 -7.21
N GLN A 137 -11.81 1.94 -7.30
CA GLN A 137 -12.69 1.87 -6.13
C GLN A 137 -12.24 0.82 -5.12
N ASN A 138 -11.74 -0.32 -5.59
CA ASN A 138 -11.17 -1.35 -4.74
C ASN A 138 -9.92 -0.84 -4.00
N ILE A 139 -9.02 -0.14 -4.70
CA ILE A 139 -7.82 0.49 -4.14
C ILE A 139 -8.18 1.56 -3.08
N THR A 140 -9.16 2.43 -3.35
CA THR A 140 -9.60 3.43 -2.38
C THR A 140 -10.13 2.78 -1.10
N LYS A 141 -11.05 1.82 -1.24
CA LYS A 141 -11.60 1.09 -0.09
C LYS A 141 -10.52 0.33 0.69
N PHE A 142 -9.54 -0.23 -0.03
CA PHE A 142 -8.41 -0.89 0.59
C PHE A 142 -7.58 0.08 1.44
N LYS A 143 -7.26 1.26 0.92
CA LYS A 143 -6.53 2.31 1.63
C LYS A 143 -7.25 2.69 2.94
N ASP A 144 -8.57 2.88 2.89
CA ASP A 144 -9.39 3.22 4.06
C ASP A 144 -9.41 2.08 5.11
N MET A 145 -9.52 0.82 4.66
CA MET A 145 -9.48 -0.34 5.57
C MET A 145 -8.10 -0.53 6.18
N ALA A 146 -7.04 -0.32 5.41
CA ALA A 146 -5.69 -0.46 5.89
C ALA A 146 -5.32 0.68 6.86
N GLU A 147 -5.86 1.88 6.67
CA GLU A 147 -5.79 2.96 7.66
C GLU A 147 -6.41 2.52 8.99
N THR A 148 -7.61 1.94 8.95
CA THR A 148 -8.27 1.36 10.13
C THR A 148 -7.40 0.30 10.80
N LEU A 149 -6.86 -0.66 10.03
CA LEU A 149 -5.97 -1.70 10.53
C LEU A 149 -4.74 -1.15 11.24
N VAL A 150 -4.10 -0.12 10.68
CA VAL A 150 -2.91 0.49 11.28
C VAL A 150 -3.27 1.27 12.55
N HIS A 151 -4.39 2.01 12.56
CA HIS A 151 -4.88 2.67 13.76
C HIS A 151 -5.19 1.68 14.89
N ASP A 152 -5.87 0.58 14.59
CA ASP A 152 -6.16 -0.47 15.57
C ASP A 152 -4.85 -1.10 16.07
N TYR A 153 -3.88 -1.37 15.19
CA TYR A 153 -2.57 -1.90 15.58
C TYR A 153 -1.87 -0.98 16.58
N PHE A 154 -1.79 0.33 16.29
CA PHE A 154 -1.26 1.32 17.21
C PHE A 154 -2.02 1.33 18.53
N TYR A 155 -3.35 1.24 18.47
CA TYR A 155 -4.21 1.29 19.65
C TYR A 155 -3.90 0.13 20.61
N TYR A 156 -3.76 -1.08 20.07
CA TYR A 156 -3.52 -2.29 20.88
C TYR A 156 -2.06 -2.46 21.30
N THR A 157 -1.10 -2.17 20.42
CA THR A 157 0.33 -2.41 20.70
C THR A 157 1.03 -1.22 21.34
N LYS A 158 0.44 -0.02 21.24
CA LYS A 158 1.07 1.26 21.60
C LYS A 158 2.39 1.54 20.86
N GLN A 159 2.60 0.89 19.72
CA GLN A 159 3.83 1.00 18.92
C GLN A 159 3.49 1.17 17.43
N PRO A 160 4.34 1.88 16.66
CA PRO A 160 4.24 1.88 15.21
C PRO A 160 4.59 0.53 14.63
N ILE A 161 3.83 0.12 13.63
CA ILE A 161 4.21 -1.03 12.81
C ILE A 161 5.48 -0.68 12.04
N GLN A 162 6.48 -1.55 12.14
CA GLN A 162 7.73 -1.40 11.39
C GLN A 162 7.49 -1.93 9.97
N PRO A 163 7.64 -1.11 8.91
CA PRO A 163 7.39 -1.54 7.54
C PRO A 163 8.22 -2.75 7.11
N GLU A 164 9.44 -2.85 7.63
CA GLU A 164 10.38 -3.95 7.38
C GLU A 164 9.86 -5.29 7.89
N LEU A 165 8.96 -5.28 8.88
CA LEU A 165 8.31 -6.50 9.36
C LEU A 165 7.31 -7.04 8.35
N LEU A 166 6.67 -6.23 7.52
CA LEU A 166 5.66 -6.77 6.59
C LEU A 166 6.17 -6.83 5.15
N GLU A 167 7.26 -6.14 4.83
CA GLU A 167 7.81 -6.04 3.49
C GLU A 167 8.04 -7.43 2.85
N GLY A 168 7.39 -7.64 1.71
CA GLY A 168 7.54 -8.86 0.91
C GLY A 168 6.92 -10.11 1.54
N LYS A 169 6.12 -9.97 2.61
CA LYS A 169 5.44 -11.09 3.26
C LYS A 169 4.06 -11.32 2.66
N HIS A 170 3.64 -12.59 2.70
CA HIS A 170 2.30 -13.02 2.29
C HIS A 170 1.19 -12.36 3.14
N LEU A 171 0.02 -12.07 2.57
CA LEU A 171 -1.16 -11.52 3.28
C LEU A 171 -1.43 -12.26 4.60
N LYS A 172 -1.41 -13.59 4.61
CA LYS A 172 -1.64 -14.37 5.83
C LYS A 172 -0.61 -14.05 6.91
N THR A 173 0.67 -13.95 6.53
CA THR A 173 1.75 -13.62 7.45
C THR A 173 1.64 -12.18 7.95
N ILE A 174 1.32 -11.23 7.06
CA ILE A 174 1.08 -9.83 7.44
C ILE A 174 -0.01 -9.75 8.51
N PHE A 175 -1.19 -10.33 8.26
CA PHE A 175 -2.28 -10.29 9.23
C PHE A 175 -1.95 -11.05 10.52
N THR A 176 -1.16 -12.13 10.44
CA THR A 176 -0.68 -12.84 11.65
C THR A 176 0.26 -11.96 12.49
N GLU A 177 1.16 -11.21 11.84
CA GLU A 177 2.10 -10.30 12.52
C GLU A 177 1.44 -9.04 13.05
N MET A 178 0.38 -8.58 12.39
CA MET A 178 -0.49 -7.54 12.93
C MET A 178 -1.25 -8.04 14.17
N GLY A 179 -1.50 -9.34 14.29
CA GLY A 179 -2.16 -9.97 15.44
C GLY A 179 -3.67 -10.18 15.25
N ASN A 180 -4.32 -10.79 16.26
CA ASN A 180 -5.72 -11.25 16.17
C ASN A 180 -6.71 -10.39 16.98
N GLY A 181 -6.36 -9.14 17.32
CA GLY A 181 -7.19 -8.26 18.17
C GLY A 181 -8.28 -7.45 17.44
N TYR A 182 -8.48 -7.70 16.15
CA TYR A 182 -9.27 -6.85 15.24
C TYR A 182 -10.64 -7.45 14.96
N ASP A 183 -11.55 -7.47 15.94
CA ASP A 183 -12.89 -8.06 15.80
C ASP A 183 -13.76 -7.38 14.72
N ASN A 184 -13.39 -6.15 14.33
CA ASN A 184 -14.05 -5.32 13.33
C ASN A 184 -13.61 -5.61 11.89
N ILE A 185 -12.43 -6.21 11.68
CA ILE A 185 -11.87 -6.46 10.35
C ILE A 185 -11.66 -7.96 10.13
N LYS A 186 -12.29 -8.49 9.09
CA LYS A 186 -12.23 -9.92 8.76
C LYS A 186 -11.54 -10.15 7.43
N LEU A 187 -10.51 -10.99 7.44
CA LEU A 187 -9.89 -11.53 6.23
C LEU A 187 -10.43 -12.93 5.94
N VAL A 188 -10.96 -13.15 4.74
CA VAL A 188 -11.46 -14.46 4.29
C VAL A 188 -10.80 -14.84 2.98
N PHE A 189 -10.00 -15.91 2.97
CA PHE A 189 -9.46 -16.47 1.73
C PHE A 189 -10.57 -17.16 0.93
N THR A 190 -10.63 -16.89 -0.38
CA THR A 190 -11.70 -17.37 -1.27
C THR A 190 -11.24 -18.49 -2.22
N ASP A 191 -9.94 -18.66 -2.41
CA ASP A 191 -9.35 -19.83 -3.08
C ASP A 191 -9.10 -20.96 -2.07
N THR A 192 -10.20 -21.50 -1.56
CA THR A 192 -10.20 -22.49 -0.47
C THR A 192 -9.46 -23.77 -0.83
N GLU A 193 -9.37 -24.10 -2.12
CA GLU A 193 -8.59 -25.22 -2.64
C GLU A 193 -7.08 -25.08 -2.40
N LYS A 194 -6.58 -23.87 -2.17
CA LYS A 194 -5.16 -23.58 -1.90
C LYS A 194 -4.82 -23.33 -0.43
N LEU A 195 -5.80 -23.38 0.47
CA LEU A 195 -5.61 -23.05 1.90
C LEU A 195 -4.47 -23.81 2.59
N ASN A 196 -4.24 -25.05 2.16
CA ASN A 196 -3.24 -25.95 2.72
C ASN A 196 -2.09 -26.27 1.75
N ASP A 197 -2.05 -25.66 0.56
CA ASP A 197 -1.06 -25.97 -0.49
C ASP A 197 0.18 -25.07 -0.37
N TRP A 198 0.91 -25.26 0.73
CA TRP A 198 2.16 -24.54 1.01
C TRP A 198 3.30 -25.16 0.24
N ARG A 199 3.69 -24.57 -0.89
CA ARG A 199 4.87 -25.01 -1.63
C ARG A 199 5.60 -23.88 -2.33
N TYR A 200 6.90 -24.04 -2.47
CA TYR A 200 7.72 -23.22 -3.37
C TYR A 200 7.79 -23.91 -4.73
N ASP A 201 7.34 -23.22 -5.77
CA ASP A 201 7.38 -23.71 -7.15
C ASP A 201 7.90 -22.59 -8.07
N HIS A 202 8.91 -22.87 -8.90
CA HIS A 202 9.54 -21.89 -9.79
C HIS A 202 9.96 -20.55 -9.11
N ASN A 203 10.53 -20.61 -7.90
CA ASN A 203 10.87 -19.45 -7.05
C ASN A 203 9.68 -18.58 -6.60
N LEU A 204 8.45 -19.09 -6.72
CA LEU A 204 7.23 -18.45 -6.24
C LEU A 204 6.65 -19.25 -5.08
N LEU A 205 6.22 -18.54 -4.03
CA LEU A 205 5.49 -19.14 -2.93
C LEU A 205 4.03 -19.33 -3.37
N ILE A 206 3.60 -20.58 -3.50
CA ILE A 206 2.20 -20.94 -3.73
C ILE A 206 1.49 -20.93 -2.38
N ASN A 207 0.45 -20.10 -2.28
CA ASN A 207 -0.41 -19.91 -1.11
C ASN A 207 -1.79 -19.43 -1.59
N PRO A 208 -2.79 -19.29 -0.70
CA PRO A 208 -4.01 -18.57 -1.01
C PRO A 208 -3.69 -17.16 -1.53
N CYS A 209 -4.07 -16.89 -2.78
CA CYS A 209 -3.80 -15.66 -3.51
C CYS A 209 -5.03 -14.76 -3.58
N LYS A 210 -6.20 -15.24 -3.13
CA LYS A 210 -7.47 -14.50 -3.20
C LYS A 210 -8.06 -14.40 -1.81
N ALA A 211 -8.27 -13.18 -1.35
CA ALA A 211 -8.96 -12.91 -0.11
C ALA A 211 -9.94 -11.76 -0.26
N ILE A 212 -10.95 -11.76 0.61
CA ILE A 212 -11.84 -10.62 0.81
C ILE A 212 -11.53 -10.07 2.19
N LEU A 213 -11.24 -8.77 2.25
CA LEU A 213 -11.16 -8.01 3.50
C LEU A 213 -12.49 -7.31 3.72
N THR A 214 -13.09 -7.47 4.89
CA THR A 214 -14.39 -6.88 5.24
C THR A 214 -14.27 -6.06 6.52
N HIS A 215 -14.81 -4.84 6.48
CA HIS A 215 -14.99 -3.94 7.63
C HIS A 215 -16.38 -3.31 7.54
N GLY A 216 -17.26 -3.63 8.49
CA GLY A 216 -18.66 -3.23 8.45
C GLY A 216 -19.35 -3.73 7.16
N ASN A 217 -19.94 -2.80 6.39
CA ASN A 217 -20.60 -3.08 5.11
C ASN A 217 -19.66 -2.96 3.90
N THR A 218 -18.37 -2.69 4.12
CA THR A 218 -17.40 -2.52 3.05
C THR A 218 -16.61 -3.81 2.87
N SER A 219 -16.41 -4.21 1.62
CA SER A 219 -15.54 -5.33 1.23
C SER A 219 -14.56 -4.89 0.16
N VAL A 220 -13.37 -5.47 0.22
CA VAL A 220 -12.23 -5.25 -0.69
C VAL A 220 -11.72 -6.59 -1.17
N ASP A 221 -11.53 -6.72 -2.48
CA ASP A 221 -10.84 -7.85 -3.08
C ASP A 221 -9.33 -7.66 -2.94
N LEU A 222 -8.66 -8.62 -2.30
CA LEU A 222 -7.22 -8.73 -2.24
C LEU A 222 -6.80 -9.91 -3.09
N VAL A 223 -6.30 -9.64 -4.29
CA VAL A 223 -5.91 -10.69 -5.23
C VAL A 223 -4.50 -10.46 -5.71
N ASN A 224 -3.58 -11.33 -5.29
CA ASN A 224 -2.18 -11.26 -5.72
C ASN A 224 -1.57 -12.66 -5.76
N ASN A 225 -1.22 -13.10 -6.96
CA ASN A 225 -0.69 -14.44 -7.21
C ASN A 225 0.84 -14.52 -7.20
N LEU A 226 1.53 -13.40 -6.94
CA LEU A 226 2.99 -13.28 -6.93
C LEU A 226 3.59 -13.21 -5.51
N GLY A 227 2.85 -13.67 -4.50
CA GLY A 227 3.25 -13.63 -3.09
C GLY A 227 2.66 -12.43 -2.34
N GLY A 228 1.31 -12.40 -2.29
CA GLY A 228 0.49 -11.23 -1.95
C GLY A 228 0.78 -10.49 -0.65
N GLY A 229 0.21 -9.30 -0.48
CA GLY A 229 0.47 -8.44 0.69
C GLY A 229 1.31 -7.22 0.37
N TYR A 230 1.67 -7.07 -0.91
CA TYR A 230 2.39 -5.90 -1.41
C TYR A 230 1.59 -4.61 -1.26
N GLU A 231 0.27 -4.65 -1.44
CA GLU A 231 -0.59 -3.49 -1.28
C GLU A 231 -0.49 -2.93 0.14
N ILE A 232 -0.49 -3.82 1.14
CA ILE A 232 -0.23 -3.45 2.54
C ILE A 232 1.23 -3.01 2.69
N SER A 233 2.19 -3.78 2.16
CA SER A 233 3.62 -3.46 2.24
C SER A 233 4.02 -2.12 1.63
N THR A 234 3.30 -1.66 0.60
CA THR A 234 3.53 -0.37 -0.06
C THR A 234 2.91 0.73 0.76
N LEU A 235 1.66 0.52 1.18
CA LEU A 235 0.95 1.48 2.00
C LEU A 235 1.66 1.72 3.33
N ILE A 236 2.23 0.66 3.94
CA ILE A 236 2.96 0.80 5.19
C ILE A 236 4.33 1.53 5.03
N LYS A 237 4.86 1.64 3.81
CA LYS A 237 6.10 2.39 3.54
C LYS A 237 5.83 3.83 3.14
N ASP A 238 4.59 4.16 2.80
CA ASP A 238 4.16 5.50 2.45
C ASP A 238 4.25 6.40 3.70
N LYS A 239 5.31 7.20 3.77
CA LYS A 239 5.53 8.12 4.89
C LYS A 239 4.38 9.10 5.08
N ALA A 240 3.78 9.59 4.00
CA ALA A 240 2.69 10.56 4.09
C ALA A 240 1.46 9.91 4.75
N PHE A 241 1.22 8.64 4.44
CA PHE A 241 0.19 7.83 5.10
C PHE A 241 0.45 7.66 6.61
N PHE A 242 1.67 7.32 7.06
CA PHE A 242 1.96 7.20 8.51
C PHE A 242 1.91 8.51 9.25
N GLU A 243 2.42 9.59 8.65
CA GLU A 243 2.36 10.90 9.30
C GLU A 243 0.91 11.35 9.46
N LYS A 244 0.04 11.08 8.48
CA LYS A 244 -1.41 11.29 8.61
C LYS A 244 -1.95 10.50 9.81
N ILE A 245 -1.74 9.18 9.84
CA ILE A 245 -2.23 8.31 10.93
C ILE A 245 -1.71 8.76 12.29
N LYS A 246 -0.41 9.07 12.41
CA LYS A 246 0.19 9.50 13.67
C LYS A 246 -0.43 10.78 14.21
N ASN A 247 -0.80 11.72 13.33
CA ASN A 247 -1.47 12.95 13.72
C ASN A 247 -2.94 12.68 14.14
N GLU A 248 -3.63 11.79 13.44
CA GLU A 248 -5.06 11.49 13.66
C GLU A 248 -5.30 10.47 14.78
N HIS A 249 -4.29 9.65 15.12
CA HIS A 249 -4.41 8.54 16.07
C HIS A 249 -4.77 9.01 17.48
N MET A 250 -4.36 10.22 17.87
CA MET A 250 -4.69 10.79 19.19
C MET A 250 -6.20 10.96 19.42
N SER A 251 -6.99 11.04 18.35
CA SER A 251 -8.46 11.13 18.39
C SER A 251 -9.14 9.87 17.83
N TYR A 252 -8.39 8.81 17.58
CA TYR A 252 -8.93 7.59 16.98
C TYR A 252 -9.71 6.77 18.00
N GLU A 253 -10.94 6.41 17.64
CA GLU A 253 -11.82 5.56 18.43
C GLU A 253 -12.03 4.22 17.69
N PRO A 254 -11.48 3.10 18.20
CA PRO A 254 -11.57 1.82 17.51
C PRO A 254 -13.01 1.32 17.44
N ALA A 255 -13.45 0.86 16.27
CA ALA A 255 -14.80 0.33 16.05
C ALA A 255 -14.95 -1.12 16.59
N THR A 256 -14.35 -1.42 17.72
CA THR A 256 -14.27 -2.78 18.28
C THR A 256 -15.31 -2.99 19.37
N ARG A 257 -15.76 -4.24 19.53
CA ARG A 257 -16.73 -4.60 20.58
C ARG A 257 -16.20 -4.26 21.98
N LEU A 258 -14.89 -4.43 22.19
CA LEU A 258 -14.22 -4.09 23.44
C LEU A 258 -14.34 -2.59 23.74
N TYR A 259 -14.06 -1.73 22.75
CA TYR A 259 -14.18 -0.28 22.92
C TYR A 259 -15.62 0.16 23.17
N GLN A 260 -16.59 -0.40 22.42
CA GLN A 260 -18.01 -0.12 22.64
C GLN A 260 -18.46 -0.53 24.05
N SER A 261 -18.02 -1.68 24.55
CA SER A 261 -18.30 -2.14 25.92
C SER A 261 -17.65 -1.25 27.00
N MET A 262 -16.44 -0.73 26.75
CA MET A 262 -15.81 0.25 27.62
C MET A 262 -16.58 1.57 27.65
N LEU A 263 -17.01 2.08 26.50
CA LEU A 263 -17.84 3.29 26.42
C LEU A 263 -19.18 3.11 27.14
N GLU A 264 -19.82 1.95 27.00
CA GLU A 264 -21.07 1.63 27.72
C GLU A 264 -20.85 1.65 29.25
N THR A 265 -19.72 1.13 29.72
CA THR A 265 -19.36 1.11 31.15
C THR A 265 -19.10 2.52 31.67
N ILE A 266 -18.31 3.33 30.95
CA ILE A 266 -18.03 4.73 31.31
C ILE A 266 -19.33 5.54 31.36
N LYS A 267 -20.21 5.38 30.36
CA LYS A 267 -21.52 6.05 30.33
C LYS A 267 -22.42 5.61 31.49
N ALA A 268 -22.40 4.32 31.86
CA ALA A 268 -23.14 3.81 33.00
C ALA A 268 -22.63 4.36 34.34
N ASP A 269 -21.32 4.60 34.44
CA ASP A 269 -20.69 5.21 35.63
C ASP A 269 -20.92 6.74 35.68
N GLU A 270 -21.08 7.40 34.54
CA GLU A 270 -21.40 8.83 34.42
C GLU A 270 -22.90 9.15 34.58
N GLU A 271 -23.80 8.19 34.40
CA GLU A 271 -25.22 8.39 34.71
C GLU A 271 -25.41 8.53 36.23
N PRO A 272 -25.87 9.70 36.73
CA PRO A 272 -26.13 9.85 38.16
C PRO A 272 -27.25 8.89 38.53
N THR A 273 -26.96 7.96 39.46
CA THR A 273 -27.97 7.10 40.09
C THR A 273 -29.19 7.95 40.45
N LYS A 274 -30.25 7.85 39.65
CA LYS A 274 -31.58 8.33 40.01
C LYS A 274 -32.01 7.51 41.22
N LYS A 275 -31.58 7.94 42.41
CA LYS A 275 -32.01 7.39 43.68
C LYS A 275 -33.52 7.45 43.70
N ASN A 276 -34.12 6.26 43.69
CA ASN A 276 -35.48 6.00 44.11
C ASN A 276 -35.79 6.88 45.32
N LYS A 277 -36.63 7.90 45.14
CA LYS A 277 -37.32 8.54 46.26
C LYS A 277 -38.29 7.49 46.80
N SER A 278 -37.82 6.84 47.85
CA SER A 278 -38.59 6.10 48.84
C SER A 278 -40.03 6.61 48.94
N THR A 279 -40.96 5.69 48.76
CA THR A 279 -42.29 5.72 49.37
C THR A 279 -42.17 6.20 50.81
N ILE A 280 -42.84 7.31 51.12
CA ILE A 280 -43.26 7.63 52.48
C ILE A 280 -44.78 7.57 52.45
N THR A 281 -45.31 6.40 52.75
CA THR A 281 -46.65 6.26 53.32
C THR A 281 -46.59 6.84 54.72
N LYS A 282 -47.45 7.82 55.03
CA LYS A 282 -47.71 8.23 56.41
C LYS A 282 -49.04 7.62 56.89
N PRO A 283 -49.13 7.30 58.19
CA PRO A 283 -50.30 6.66 58.81
C PRO A 283 -51.53 7.57 58.81
#